data_AF-A0A1E5D4Q3-F1
#
_entry.id   AF-A0A1E5D4Q3-F1
#
_cell.length_a   1.000
_cell.length_b   1.000
_cell.length_c   1.000
_cell.angle_alpha   90.00
_cell.angle_beta   90.00
_cell.angle_gamma   90.00
#
_symmetry.space_group_name_H-M   'P 1'
#
loop_
_entity.id
_entity.type
_entity.pdbx_description
1 polymer ?
#
loop_
_entity_poly.entity_id
_entity_poly.type
_entity_poly.pdbx_seq_one_letter_code
_entity_poly.pdbx_strand_id
1 'polypeptide(L)'
;MKKWTLLALACCSAVSMADVEVQPYIVNGTSASVDTFPSMASLFIDATDFGGGYSSGSYCGATILDSQHILTAAHCIYGDDTNAQVAQLFTVVVPQLQSDIELPNENIQSVRVKEVYYHSDYKNTTARLLPNDIAILKLESELIPLNSNPENDYVKFADDELYRSALSVFSAVGHGNTQSGVDESNHLLQTSLSYVSQSTCAEAFIGGRDYLTDNQICFTGPISNTTNLRNGTCQGDSGGPVYWYDGNAEVYKQVGVTSFGPSKCGNPLSNATSVFTELTNYKVWIDDVIAGNINSKITKIEITDVKRQSFADSGGLSTVSSSSGGGGGSLPLWSVFALGFIGLFRKQQR
;
A
#
# COMPACT_ATOMS: atom_id res chain seq x y z
N MET A 1 -54.73 11.53 56.59
CA MET A 1 -54.42 10.83 55.33
C MET A 1 -53.57 11.74 54.44
N LYS A 2 -52.24 11.66 54.53
CA LYS A 2 -51.31 12.39 53.66
C LYS A 2 -50.29 11.38 53.14
N LYS A 3 -50.32 11.18 51.82
CA LYS A 3 -49.54 10.18 51.07
C LYS A 3 -48.05 10.51 51.19
N TRP A 4 -47.24 9.53 51.58
CA TRP A 4 -45.78 9.58 51.48
C TRP A 4 -45.39 9.08 50.08
N THR A 5 -44.73 9.93 49.31
CA THR A 5 -44.09 9.53 48.06
C THR A 5 -42.60 9.31 48.38
N LEU A 6 -42.19 8.04 48.47
CA LEU A 6 -40.79 7.65 48.55
C LEU A 6 -40.14 7.90 47.19
N LEU A 7 -39.21 8.86 47.12
CA LEU A 7 -38.32 9.03 45.99
C LEU A 7 -37.16 8.02 46.17
N ALA A 8 -37.21 6.90 45.45
CA ALA A 8 -36.09 5.97 45.40
C ALA A 8 -34.96 6.60 44.58
N LEU A 9 -33.89 7.02 45.25
CA LEU A 9 -32.66 7.46 44.61
C LEU A 9 -31.95 6.20 44.09
N ALA A 10 -32.18 5.86 42.83
CA ALA A 10 -31.42 4.81 42.14
C ALA A 10 -29.99 5.30 41.94
N CYS A 11 -29.10 4.91 42.85
CA CYS A 11 -27.66 5.08 42.68
C CYS A 11 -27.21 4.10 41.59
N CYS A 12 -27.32 4.51 40.32
CA CYS A 12 -26.59 3.85 39.25
C CYS A 12 -25.12 4.17 39.42
N SER A 13 -24.39 3.29 40.10
CA SER A 13 -22.95 3.22 39.97
C SER A 13 -22.67 2.91 38.50
N ALA A 14 -22.32 3.93 37.73
CA ALA A 14 -21.75 3.75 36.41
C ALA A 14 -20.45 2.96 36.60
N VAL A 15 -20.52 1.65 36.37
CA VAL A 15 -19.33 0.87 36.08
C VAL A 15 -18.83 1.48 34.78
N SER A 16 -17.79 2.30 34.88
CA SER A 16 -16.98 2.68 33.72
C SER A 16 -16.49 1.37 33.13
N MET A 17 -17.18 0.88 32.11
CA MET A 17 -16.54 -0.03 31.17
C MET A 17 -15.45 0.83 30.58
N ALA A 18 -14.20 0.57 30.96
CA ALA A 18 -13.07 1.07 30.20
C ALA A 18 -13.39 0.68 28.74
N ASP A 19 -13.57 1.70 27.89
CA ASP A 19 -13.58 1.49 26.46
C ASP A 19 -12.34 0.66 26.17
N VAL A 20 -12.55 -0.58 25.70
CA VAL A 20 -11.45 -1.36 25.15
C VAL A 20 -11.13 -0.64 23.86
N GLU A 21 -10.17 0.27 23.97
CA GLU A 21 -9.57 0.98 22.86
C GLU A 21 -8.84 -0.07 22.00
N VAL A 22 -9.51 -0.52 20.94
CA VAL A 22 -8.96 -1.48 19.98
C VAL A 22 -8.05 -0.72 19.03
N GLN A 23 -6.75 -1.03 19.07
CA GLN A 23 -5.67 -0.33 18.36
C GLN A 23 -4.99 -1.24 17.29
N PRO A 24 -4.37 -0.69 16.23
CA PRO A 24 -4.65 -1.01 14.81
C PRO A 24 -3.37 -1.20 13.92
N TYR A 25 -3.45 -1.16 12.57
CA TYR A 25 -2.34 -1.01 11.57
C TYR A 25 -1.33 -2.16 11.34
N ILE A 26 -0.52 -2.16 10.23
CA ILE A 26 0.18 -3.35 9.62
C ILE A 26 -0.06 -4.57 10.46
N VAL A 27 -1.09 -5.34 10.13
CA VAL A 27 -1.88 -6.07 11.12
C VAL A 27 -1.16 -6.32 12.46
N ASN A 28 -1.57 -5.60 13.50
CA ASN A 28 -0.88 -5.51 14.79
C ASN A 28 0.50 -4.83 14.70
N GLY A 29 0.56 -3.70 14.00
CA GLY A 29 1.77 -2.94 13.75
C GLY A 29 2.18 -2.09 14.94
N THR A 30 3.45 -1.72 14.97
CA THR A 30 4.01 -0.75 15.92
C THR A 30 4.65 0.40 15.18
N SER A 31 4.85 1.53 15.87
CA SER A 31 5.54 2.70 15.32
C SER A 31 6.88 2.32 14.69
N ALA A 32 7.09 2.75 13.45
CA ALA A 32 8.36 2.66 12.75
C ALA A 32 8.93 4.06 12.55
N SER A 33 10.27 4.14 12.49
CA SER A 33 10.97 5.38 12.16
C SER A 33 11.68 5.25 10.82
N VAL A 34 11.61 6.30 10.03
CA VAL A 34 12.42 6.46 8.82
C VAL A 34 13.92 6.53 9.13
N ASP A 35 14.31 6.88 10.36
CA ASP A 35 15.71 6.80 10.79
C ASP A 35 16.20 5.35 10.89
N THR A 36 15.31 4.42 11.23
CA THR A 36 15.61 2.98 11.30
C THR A 36 15.54 2.34 9.92
N PHE A 37 14.62 2.82 9.07
CA PHE A 37 14.38 2.31 7.72
C PHE A 37 14.53 3.42 6.67
N PRO A 38 15.73 4.00 6.50
CA PRO A 38 15.95 5.21 5.69
C PRO A 38 15.76 4.99 4.18
N SER A 39 15.76 3.73 3.74
CA SER A 39 15.46 3.39 2.35
C SER A 39 13.97 3.25 2.06
N MET A 40 13.08 3.41 3.06
CA MET A 40 11.64 3.41 2.84
C MET A 40 11.21 4.62 2.00
N ALA A 41 10.37 4.38 1.00
CA ALA A 41 9.70 5.40 0.22
C ALA A 41 8.22 5.06 0.02
N SER A 42 7.40 6.07 -0.23
CA SER A 42 5.96 5.94 -0.48
C SER A 42 5.62 6.44 -1.88
N LEU A 43 4.66 5.78 -2.54
CA LEU A 43 4.17 6.13 -3.86
C LEU A 43 2.82 6.83 -3.77
N PHE A 44 2.73 8.01 -4.36
CA PHE A 44 1.51 8.82 -4.46
C PHE A 44 1.16 9.08 -5.91
N ILE A 45 -0.10 9.47 -6.14
CA ILE A 45 -0.53 10.00 -7.42
C ILE A 45 -0.56 11.52 -7.33
N ASP A 46 0.14 12.19 -8.24
CA ASP A 46 0.06 13.63 -8.43
C ASP A 46 -0.19 13.97 -9.90
N ALA A 47 -1.43 14.33 -10.19
CA ALA A 47 -1.87 14.79 -11.51
C ALA A 47 -2.25 16.28 -11.52
N THR A 48 -1.84 17.05 -10.51
CA THR A 48 -2.27 18.45 -10.31
C THR A 48 -1.91 19.36 -11.50
N ASP A 49 -0.72 19.20 -12.07
CA ASP A 49 -0.27 19.95 -13.26
C ASP A 49 -1.08 19.64 -14.54
N PHE A 50 -1.88 18.58 -14.53
CA PHE A 50 -2.65 18.10 -15.68
C PHE A 50 -4.16 18.16 -15.45
N GLY A 51 -4.61 18.98 -14.47
CA GLY A 51 -6.03 19.16 -14.15
C GLY A 51 -6.64 18.03 -13.33
N GLY A 52 -5.81 17.13 -12.79
CA GLY A 52 -6.20 16.11 -11.82
C GLY A 52 -6.00 16.57 -10.37
N GLY A 53 -5.95 15.60 -9.46
CA GLY A 53 -5.71 15.83 -8.04
C GLY A 53 -4.46 15.12 -7.52
N TYR A 54 -4.21 15.31 -6.23
CA TYR A 54 -3.22 14.57 -5.44
C TYR A 54 -3.93 13.46 -4.66
N SER A 55 -3.36 12.25 -4.57
CA SER A 55 -3.97 11.15 -3.81
C SER A 55 -3.99 11.46 -2.31
N SER A 56 -5.07 11.06 -1.62
CA SER A 56 -5.22 11.32 -0.17
C SER A 56 -4.26 10.55 0.73
N GLY A 57 -3.56 9.56 0.17
CA GLY A 57 -2.60 8.72 0.86
C GLY A 57 -1.72 8.00 -0.16
N SER A 58 -0.71 7.31 0.35
CA SER A 58 0.12 6.43 -0.47
C SER A 58 -0.69 5.23 -0.96
N TYR A 59 -0.50 4.84 -2.22
CA TYR A 59 -1.19 3.67 -2.79
C TYR A 59 -0.32 2.42 -2.79
N CYS A 60 1.00 2.60 -2.68
CA CYS A 60 2.01 1.56 -2.55
C CYS A 60 3.23 2.10 -1.78
N GLY A 61 3.99 1.20 -1.18
CA GLY A 61 5.34 1.44 -0.70
C GLY A 61 6.39 1.21 -1.79
N ALA A 62 7.62 1.57 -1.45
CA ALA A 62 8.79 1.43 -2.30
C ALA A 62 10.09 1.48 -1.48
N THR A 63 11.21 1.25 -2.17
CA THR A 63 12.55 1.26 -1.60
C THR A 63 13.49 2.11 -2.45
N ILE A 64 14.31 2.93 -1.82
CA ILE A 64 15.37 3.71 -2.47
C ILE A 64 16.58 2.81 -2.77
N LEU A 65 16.92 2.63 -4.05
CA LEU A 65 18.09 1.86 -4.51
C LEU A 65 19.34 2.75 -4.59
N ASP A 66 19.17 3.94 -5.15
CA ASP A 66 20.18 4.98 -5.28
C ASP A 66 19.49 6.36 -5.42
N SER A 67 20.21 7.40 -5.83
CA SER A 67 19.65 8.75 -5.95
C SER A 67 18.56 8.88 -7.02
N GLN A 68 18.40 7.95 -7.96
CA GLN A 68 17.46 8.08 -9.08
C GLN A 68 16.62 6.83 -9.34
N HIS A 69 16.91 5.69 -8.72
CA HIS A 69 16.19 4.43 -8.91
C HIS A 69 15.47 3.98 -7.65
N ILE A 70 14.21 3.60 -7.82
CA ILE A 70 13.28 3.24 -6.74
C ILE A 70 12.69 1.86 -7.04
N LEU A 71 12.83 0.91 -6.14
CA LEU A 71 12.27 -0.44 -6.24
C LEU A 71 10.84 -0.49 -5.69
N THR A 72 9.95 -1.20 -6.39
CA THR A 72 8.58 -1.47 -5.94
C THR A 72 8.05 -2.74 -6.61
N ALA A 73 6.77 -3.05 -6.42
CA ALA A 73 6.09 -4.16 -7.07
C ALA A 73 5.60 -3.75 -8.47
N ALA A 74 5.61 -4.67 -9.43
CA ALA A 74 5.10 -4.41 -10.77
C ALA A 74 3.60 -4.10 -10.75
N HIS A 75 2.82 -4.77 -9.89
CA HIS A 75 1.38 -4.55 -9.78
C HIS A 75 1.00 -3.13 -9.34
N CYS A 76 1.91 -2.38 -8.71
CA CYS A 76 1.68 -0.99 -8.34
C CYS A 76 1.61 -0.06 -9.56
N ILE A 77 2.31 -0.41 -10.66
CA ILE A 77 2.53 0.50 -11.80
C ILE A 77 2.11 -0.10 -13.15
N TYR A 78 1.80 -1.40 -13.18
CA TYR A 78 1.43 -2.14 -14.37
C TYR A 78 -0.09 -2.22 -14.55
N GLY A 79 -0.53 -1.97 -15.77
CA GLY A 79 -1.86 -2.35 -16.26
C GLY A 79 -2.28 -1.50 -17.45
N ASP A 80 -3.36 -1.91 -18.08
CA ASP A 80 -3.97 -1.27 -19.25
C ASP A 80 -5.32 -0.61 -18.92
N ASP A 81 -5.89 -0.88 -17.75
CA ASP A 81 -7.05 -0.16 -17.26
C ASP A 81 -6.70 1.29 -16.89
N THR A 82 -7.73 2.12 -16.74
CA THR A 82 -7.56 3.55 -16.50
C THR A 82 -6.84 3.85 -15.19
N ASN A 83 -7.06 3.06 -14.13
CA ASN A 83 -6.43 3.27 -12.83
C ASN A 83 -4.94 2.95 -12.90
N ALA A 84 -4.58 1.86 -13.56
CA ALA A 84 -3.20 1.46 -13.76
C ALA A 84 -2.44 2.46 -14.66
N GLN A 85 -3.10 3.02 -15.68
CA GLN A 85 -2.51 4.10 -16.48
C GLN A 85 -2.31 5.38 -15.67
N VAL A 86 -3.23 5.71 -14.74
CA VAL A 86 -3.01 6.83 -13.82
C VAL A 86 -1.78 6.59 -12.95
N ALA A 87 -1.66 5.40 -12.34
CA ALA A 87 -0.46 5.05 -11.59
C ALA A 87 0.80 5.19 -12.45
N GLN A 88 0.82 4.60 -13.64
CA GLN A 88 1.97 4.63 -14.53
C GLN A 88 2.42 6.05 -14.93
N LEU A 89 1.48 6.96 -15.18
CA LEU A 89 1.77 8.29 -15.72
C LEU A 89 2.00 9.35 -14.64
N PHE A 90 1.35 9.23 -13.49
CA PHE A 90 1.25 10.30 -12.49
C PHE A 90 1.84 9.90 -11.12
N THR A 91 2.60 8.81 -11.05
CA THR A 91 3.31 8.45 -9.82
C THR A 91 4.39 9.46 -9.48
N VAL A 92 4.39 9.87 -8.22
CA VAL A 92 5.48 10.57 -7.56
C VAL A 92 6.00 9.73 -6.39
N VAL A 93 7.31 9.83 -6.14
CA VAL A 93 7.99 9.14 -5.05
C VAL A 93 8.29 10.12 -3.94
N VAL A 94 7.89 9.75 -2.72
CA VAL A 94 8.18 10.50 -1.49
C VAL A 94 9.13 9.66 -0.62
N PRO A 95 10.42 10.02 -0.52
CA PRO A 95 11.39 9.29 0.32
C PRO A 95 11.20 9.60 1.81
N GLN A 96 11.43 8.61 2.68
CA GLN A 96 11.47 8.76 4.15
C GLN A 96 10.27 9.53 4.72
N LEU A 97 9.07 9.20 4.23
CA LEU A 97 7.83 9.75 4.79
C LEU A 97 7.56 9.13 6.16
N GLN A 98 7.50 9.96 7.21
CA GLN A 98 7.15 9.51 8.55
C GLN A 98 5.63 9.56 8.77
N SER A 99 4.94 10.50 8.10
CA SER A 99 3.49 10.55 8.10
C SER A 99 2.86 11.13 6.84
N ASP A 100 1.85 10.43 6.31
CA ASP A 100 1.05 10.83 5.13
C ASP A 100 0.25 12.12 5.36
N ILE A 101 -0.05 12.50 6.62
CA ILE A 101 -0.76 13.77 6.93
C ILE A 101 0.06 15.00 6.55
N GLU A 102 1.37 14.82 6.38
CA GLU A 102 2.26 15.89 6.01
C GLU A 102 2.15 16.23 4.52
N LEU A 103 1.32 15.54 3.71
CA LEU A 103 1.22 15.75 2.27
C LEU A 103 -0.16 16.28 1.81
N PRO A 104 -0.21 17.07 0.72
CA PRO A 104 0.93 17.63 -0.01
C PRO A 104 1.57 18.80 0.77
N ASN A 105 2.91 18.84 0.79
CA ASN A 105 3.69 19.89 1.45
C ASN A 105 4.97 20.14 0.67
N GLU A 106 5.18 21.40 0.29
CA GLU A 106 6.33 21.83 -0.51
C GLU A 106 7.69 21.61 0.18
N ASN A 107 7.69 21.41 1.52
CA ASN A 107 8.90 21.11 2.29
C ASN A 107 9.25 19.62 2.29
N ILE A 108 8.36 18.76 1.81
CA ILE A 108 8.63 17.33 1.65
C ILE A 108 9.02 17.09 0.20
N GLN A 109 10.16 16.46 0.01
CA GLN A 109 10.63 16.05 -1.30
C GLN A 109 9.63 15.08 -1.94
N SER A 110 9.24 15.39 -3.17
CA SER A 110 8.42 14.51 -4.01
C SER A 110 8.93 14.61 -5.45
N VAL A 111 9.21 13.47 -6.08
CA VAL A 111 9.83 13.44 -7.42
C VAL A 111 9.04 12.55 -8.36
N ARG A 112 8.75 13.07 -9.56
CA ARG A 112 8.04 12.34 -10.62
C ARG A 112 8.88 11.22 -11.21
N VAL A 113 8.17 10.20 -11.70
CA VAL A 113 8.76 9.09 -12.43
C VAL A 113 8.92 9.44 -13.90
N LYS A 114 10.12 9.21 -14.44
CA LYS A 114 10.49 9.39 -15.84
C LYS A 114 10.40 8.08 -16.63
N GLU A 115 10.82 6.97 -16.02
CA GLU A 115 10.86 5.68 -16.68
C GLU A 115 10.40 4.58 -15.70
N VAL A 116 9.66 3.62 -16.23
CA VAL A 116 9.21 2.44 -15.49
C VAL A 116 9.85 1.20 -16.12
N TYR A 117 10.47 0.38 -15.27
CA TYR A 117 11.06 -0.89 -15.62
C TYR A 117 10.32 -1.99 -14.87
N TYR A 118 9.87 -3.04 -15.53
CA TYR A 118 9.32 -4.22 -14.85
C TYR A 118 9.74 -5.50 -15.56
N HIS A 119 9.68 -6.62 -14.83
CA HIS A 119 10.09 -7.91 -15.38
C HIS A 119 9.17 -8.34 -16.54
N SER A 120 9.71 -8.67 -17.71
CA SER A 120 8.89 -8.95 -18.92
C SER A 120 8.00 -10.19 -18.80
N ASP A 121 8.35 -11.13 -17.90
CA ASP A 121 7.53 -12.29 -17.59
C ASP A 121 6.49 -12.02 -16.48
N TYR A 122 6.35 -10.78 -16.00
CA TYR A 122 5.32 -10.41 -15.04
C TYR A 122 3.91 -10.73 -15.59
N LYS A 123 3.03 -11.23 -14.72
CA LYS A 123 1.62 -11.47 -15.03
C LYS A 123 0.75 -10.89 -13.91
N ASN A 124 -0.02 -9.86 -14.24
CA ASN A 124 -0.98 -9.24 -13.33
C ASN A 124 -2.24 -10.10 -13.17
N THR A 125 -2.10 -11.27 -12.54
CA THR A 125 -3.22 -12.15 -12.23
C THR A 125 -2.99 -12.93 -10.94
N THR A 126 -3.91 -12.74 -9.99
CA THR A 126 -3.91 -13.46 -8.71
C THR A 126 -4.14 -14.96 -8.89
N ALA A 127 -4.77 -15.39 -10.00
CA ALA A 127 -4.95 -16.80 -10.34
C ALA A 127 -3.62 -17.51 -10.66
N ARG A 128 -2.53 -16.75 -10.90
CA ARG A 128 -1.16 -17.26 -11.09
C ARG A 128 -0.20 -16.78 -10.00
N LEU A 129 -0.72 -16.19 -8.92
CA LEU A 129 0.07 -15.72 -7.78
C LEU A 129 1.16 -14.69 -8.17
N LEU A 130 0.80 -13.75 -9.05
CA LEU A 130 1.61 -12.58 -9.43
C LEU A 130 3.10 -12.91 -9.64
N PRO A 131 3.45 -13.77 -10.61
CA PRO A 131 4.84 -14.17 -10.82
C PRO A 131 5.65 -12.97 -11.32
N ASN A 132 6.88 -12.83 -10.83
CA ASN A 132 7.81 -11.75 -11.19
C ASN A 132 7.28 -10.34 -10.93
N ASP A 133 6.62 -10.16 -9.80
CA ASP A 133 6.04 -8.90 -9.36
C ASP A 133 7.11 -7.94 -8.81
N ILE A 134 7.87 -7.34 -9.71
CA ILE A 134 8.97 -6.43 -9.40
C ILE A 134 9.09 -5.33 -10.47
N ALA A 135 9.30 -4.11 -10.02
CA ALA A 135 9.52 -2.95 -10.86
C ALA A 135 10.56 -1.99 -10.28
N ILE A 136 11.25 -1.26 -11.16
CA ILE A 136 12.11 -0.14 -10.82
C ILE A 136 11.56 1.11 -11.51
N LEU A 137 11.43 2.19 -10.74
CA LEU A 137 11.05 3.52 -11.22
C LEU A 137 12.31 4.36 -11.28
N LYS A 138 12.59 4.97 -12.43
CA LYS A 138 13.63 5.99 -12.56
C LYS A 138 13.01 7.38 -12.48
N LEU A 139 13.58 8.22 -11.64
CA LEU A 139 13.07 9.55 -11.34
C LEU A 139 13.47 10.59 -12.40
N GLU A 140 12.67 11.66 -12.51
CA GLU A 140 12.96 12.80 -13.41
C GLU A 140 14.17 13.62 -12.94
N SER A 141 14.41 13.68 -11.63
CA SER A 141 15.56 14.28 -10.99
C SER A 141 16.13 13.36 -9.90
N GLU A 142 17.39 13.55 -9.55
CA GLU A 142 17.98 12.86 -8.40
C GLU A 142 17.30 13.33 -7.09
N LEU A 143 17.16 12.40 -6.15
CA LEU A 143 16.76 12.69 -4.79
C LEU A 143 17.85 13.52 -4.10
N ILE A 144 17.42 14.59 -3.44
CA ILE A 144 18.20 15.32 -2.46
C ILE A 144 18.40 14.37 -1.25
N PRO A 145 19.66 14.10 -0.85
CA PRO A 145 19.94 13.25 0.30
C PRO A 145 19.30 13.78 1.59
N LEU A 146 18.76 12.87 2.38
CA LEU A 146 18.13 13.16 3.68
C LEU A 146 19.06 12.83 4.84
N ASN A 147 20.06 11.98 4.60
CA ASN A 147 21.16 11.72 5.53
C ASN A 147 22.44 12.49 5.17
N SER A 148 23.23 12.82 6.19
CA SER A 148 24.55 13.45 6.02
C SER A 148 25.53 12.60 5.19
N ASN A 149 25.39 11.26 5.27
CA ASN A 149 25.96 10.34 4.31
C ASN A 149 24.83 9.82 3.41
N PRO A 150 24.78 10.20 2.11
CA PRO A 150 23.73 9.78 1.18
C PRO A 150 23.58 8.26 1.05
N GLU A 151 24.67 7.50 1.22
CA GLU A 151 24.62 6.03 1.16
C GLU A 151 23.76 5.41 2.25
N ASN A 152 23.49 6.14 3.35
CA ASN A 152 22.59 5.67 4.39
C ASN A 152 21.11 5.75 3.97
N ASP A 153 20.77 6.54 2.95
CA ASP A 153 19.42 6.58 2.39
C ASP A 153 19.11 5.33 1.54
N TYR A 154 20.13 4.58 1.14
CA TYR A 154 19.97 3.47 0.20
C TYR A 154 19.85 2.12 0.89
N VAL A 155 19.12 1.21 0.25
CA VAL A 155 18.90 -0.13 0.76
C VAL A 155 20.17 -0.97 0.76
N LYS A 156 20.29 -1.83 1.76
CA LYS A 156 21.25 -2.93 1.78
C LYS A 156 20.50 -4.23 1.50
N PHE A 157 20.99 -5.06 0.59
CA PHE A 157 20.39 -6.36 0.30
C PHE A 157 21.07 -7.49 1.06
N ALA A 158 20.35 -8.59 1.30
CA ALA A 158 20.96 -9.84 1.73
C ALA A 158 21.75 -10.49 0.58
N ASP A 159 22.96 -10.96 0.84
CA ASP A 159 23.87 -11.51 -0.17
C ASP A 159 23.57 -12.99 -0.50
N ASP A 160 22.95 -13.68 0.44
CA ASP A 160 22.57 -15.09 0.33
C ASP A 160 21.23 -15.33 1.04
N GLU A 161 20.74 -16.57 1.00
CA GLU A 161 19.45 -16.95 1.59
C GLU A 161 19.57 -17.45 3.04
N LEU A 162 20.67 -17.20 3.75
CA LEU A 162 20.87 -17.67 5.14
C LEU A 162 19.81 -17.11 6.10
N TYR A 163 19.15 -16.01 5.72
CA TYR A 163 18.04 -15.44 6.48
C TYR A 163 16.81 -16.35 6.51
N ARG A 164 16.65 -17.34 5.61
CA ARG A 164 15.51 -18.28 5.55
C ARG A 164 15.51 -19.29 6.71
N SER A 165 15.47 -18.77 7.93
CA SER A 165 15.51 -19.49 9.19
C SER A 165 14.32 -19.09 10.06
N ALA A 166 13.79 -20.06 10.81
CA ALA A 166 12.74 -19.80 11.79
C ALA A 166 13.21 -18.93 12.96
N LEU A 167 14.54 -18.77 13.15
CA LEU A 167 15.12 -17.89 14.17
C LEU A 167 15.33 -16.46 13.67
N SER A 168 15.21 -16.22 12.37
CA SER A 168 15.36 -14.89 11.80
C SER A 168 14.16 -14.02 12.13
N VAL A 169 14.43 -12.76 12.46
CA VAL A 169 13.41 -11.74 12.69
C VAL A 169 13.31 -10.87 11.46
N PHE A 170 12.08 -10.67 11.00
CA PHE A 170 11.78 -9.82 9.86
C PHE A 170 10.84 -8.69 10.26
N SER A 171 11.01 -7.52 9.64
CA SER A 171 10.12 -6.37 9.78
C SER A 171 9.60 -5.96 8.41
N ALA A 172 8.29 -6.08 8.19
CA ALA A 172 7.64 -5.40 7.07
C ALA A 172 7.27 -3.98 7.50
N VAL A 173 7.46 -2.99 6.63
CA VAL A 173 7.36 -1.56 6.94
C VAL A 173 6.52 -0.86 5.87
N GLY A 174 5.62 0.04 6.28
CA GLY A 174 4.64 0.63 5.36
C GLY A 174 3.64 1.61 6.01
N HIS A 175 2.87 2.27 5.13
CA HIS A 175 1.74 3.16 5.45
C HIS A 175 0.40 2.53 5.03
N GLY A 176 0.37 1.24 4.70
CA GLY A 176 -0.84 0.59 4.20
C GLY A 176 -1.94 0.46 5.24
N ASN A 177 -3.12 0.06 4.74
CA ASN A 177 -4.29 -0.41 5.46
C ASN A 177 -3.99 -1.52 6.44
N THR A 178 -4.93 -1.70 7.35
CA THR A 178 -4.59 -2.03 8.74
C THR A 178 -5.51 -3.08 9.27
N GLN A 179 -6.71 -2.99 8.72
CA GLN A 179 -7.58 -4.06 8.35
C GLN A 179 -8.08 -3.81 6.92
N SER A 180 -8.72 -4.81 6.32
CA SER A 180 -9.23 -4.73 4.96
C SER A 180 -10.10 -3.48 4.73
N GLY A 181 -9.63 -2.56 3.89
CA GLY A 181 -10.39 -1.39 3.43
C GLY A 181 -10.55 -0.27 4.45
N VAL A 182 -9.72 -0.21 5.49
CA VAL A 182 -9.75 0.85 6.51
C VAL A 182 -8.34 1.37 6.75
N ASP A 183 -8.22 2.69 6.80
CA ASP A 183 -7.03 3.46 7.15
C ASP A 183 -7.41 4.47 8.25
N GLU A 184 -6.67 4.51 9.34
CA GLU A 184 -6.90 5.24 10.61
C GLU A 184 -5.57 5.66 11.28
N SER A 185 -4.41 5.53 10.62
CA SER A 185 -3.14 6.09 11.08
C SER A 185 -2.30 6.48 9.88
N ASN A 186 -2.01 7.78 9.83
CA ASN A 186 -1.18 8.35 8.80
C ASN A 186 0.32 8.13 9.06
N HIS A 187 0.74 7.45 10.14
CA HIS A 187 2.16 7.28 10.48
C HIS A 187 2.76 6.00 9.89
N LEU A 188 4.08 6.02 9.66
CA LEU A 188 4.82 4.82 9.26
C LEU A 188 4.83 3.76 10.36
N LEU A 189 4.60 2.52 9.98
CA LEU A 189 4.50 1.40 10.89
C LEU A 189 5.31 0.20 10.43
N GLN A 190 5.57 -0.70 11.37
CA GLN A 190 6.20 -1.98 11.12
C GLN A 190 5.45 -3.13 11.79
N THR A 191 5.62 -4.34 11.27
CA THR A 191 5.21 -5.56 11.98
C THR A 191 6.27 -6.63 11.90
N SER A 192 6.36 -7.42 12.98
CA SER A 192 7.28 -8.55 13.03
C SER A 192 6.70 -9.77 12.31
N LEU A 193 7.54 -10.37 11.47
CA LEU A 193 7.25 -11.52 10.65
C LEU A 193 8.26 -12.65 10.88
N SER A 194 7.84 -13.86 10.54
CA SER A 194 8.62 -15.09 10.59
C SER A 194 8.52 -15.80 9.24
N TYR A 195 9.65 -16.34 8.79
CA TYR A 195 9.74 -17.08 7.53
C TYR A 195 8.81 -18.31 7.51
N VAL A 196 8.15 -18.52 6.38
CA VAL A 196 7.32 -19.69 6.09
C VAL A 196 7.95 -20.48 4.95
N SER A 197 8.16 -21.78 5.16
CA SER A 197 8.72 -22.64 4.11
C SER A 197 7.83 -22.67 2.87
N GLN A 198 8.44 -22.86 1.70
CA GLN A 198 7.71 -22.89 0.44
C GLN A 198 6.59 -23.92 0.39
N SER A 199 6.82 -25.11 0.96
CA SER A 199 5.78 -26.15 1.03
C SER A 199 4.55 -25.68 1.81
N THR A 200 4.75 -25.02 2.94
CA THR A 200 3.67 -24.51 3.79
C THR A 200 2.98 -23.32 3.14
N CYS A 201 3.75 -22.47 2.45
CA CYS A 201 3.18 -21.35 1.72
C CYS A 201 2.31 -21.80 0.54
N ALA A 202 2.77 -22.80 -0.23
CA ALA A 202 2.02 -23.37 -1.34
C ALA A 202 0.66 -23.97 -0.91
N GLU A 203 0.53 -24.38 0.35
CA GLU A 203 -0.72 -24.87 0.93
C GLU A 203 -1.66 -23.76 1.40
N ALA A 204 -1.15 -22.54 1.63
CA ALA A 204 -1.95 -21.41 2.07
C ALA A 204 -2.78 -20.75 0.95
N PHE A 205 -2.42 -20.99 -0.32
CA PHE A 205 -3.04 -20.33 -1.48
C PHE A 205 -3.61 -21.34 -2.48
N ILE A 206 -4.77 -21.01 -3.06
CA ILE A 206 -5.38 -21.79 -4.14
C ILE A 206 -4.42 -21.79 -5.34
N GLY A 207 -4.09 -22.98 -5.84
CA GLY A 207 -3.12 -23.16 -6.93
C GLY A 207 -1.65 -22.95 -6.49
N GLY A 208 -1.37 -22.79 -5.20
CA GLY A 208 0.00 -22.56 -4.70
C GLY A 208 0.98 -23.67 -5.08
N ARG A 209 0.55 -24.94 -5.10
CA ARG A 209 1.39 -26.05 -5.55
C ARG A 209 1.75 -26.01 -7.04
N ASP A 210 0.98 -25.27 -7.85
CA ASP A 210 1.18 -25.19 -9.31
C ASP A 210 1.86 -23.88 -9.73
N TYR A 211 1.69 -22.80 -8.97
CA TYR A 211 2.08 -21.44 -9.37
C TYR A 211 3.04 -20.71 -8.43
N LEU A 212 3.18 -21.15 -7.18
CA LEU A 212 4.19 -20.58 -6.29
C LEU A 212 5.57 -21.11 -6.72
N THR A 213 6.54 -20.23 -6.83
CA THR A 213 7.92 -20.55 -7.24
C THR A 213 8.91 -19.99 -6.24
N ASP A 214 10.18 -20.37 -6.34
CA ASP A 214 11.25 -19.84 -5.49
C ASP A 214 11.52 -18.34 -5.71
N ASN A 215 10.90 -17.72 -6.71
CA ASN A 215 10.89 -16.28 -6.89
C ASN A 215 9.96 -15.55 -5.89
N GLN A 216 9.18 -16.28 -5.10
CA GLN A 216 8.38 -15.75 -4.01
C GLN A 216 8.87 -16.27 -2.67
N ILE A 217 8.81 -15.42 -1.65
CA ILE A 217 9.10 -15.75 -0.26
C ILE A 217 7.91 -15.39 0.62
N CYS A 218 7.59 -16.27 1.56
CA CYS A 218 6.40 -16.15 2.38
C CYS A 218 6.71 -15.96 3.85
N PHE A 219 5.82 -15.22 4.50
CA PHE A 219 5.91 -14.92 5.90
C PHE A 219 4.57 -15.09 6.61
N THR A 220 4.66 -15.30 7.90
CA THR A 220 3.55 -15.26 8.84
C THR A 220 3.96 -14.46 10.06
N GLY A 221 3.03 -14.21 10.96
CA GLY A 221 3.33 -13.53 12.21
C GLY A 221 2.50 -14.03 13.39
N PRO A 222 2.82 -13.55 14.60
CA PRO A 222 2.09 -13.92 15.81
C PRO A 222 0.61 -13.50 15.70
N ILE A 223 -0.25 -14.20 16.44
CA ILE A 223 -1.64 -13.77 16.62
C ILE A 223 -1.67 -12.76 17.77
N SER A 224 -2.29 -11.61 17.54
CA SER A 224 -2.58 -10.66 18.61
C SER A 224 -3.75 -11.14 19.46
N ASN A 225 -3.58 -11.12 20.78
CA ASN A 225 -4.64 -11.46 21.73
C ASN A 225 -5.77 -10.42 21.77
N THR A 226 -5.53 -9.22 21.25
CA THR A 226 -6.50 -8.11 21.25
C THR A 226 -7.37 -8.15 20.00
N THR A 227 -6.77 -8.32 18.82
CA THR A 227 -7.47 -8.26 17.53
C THR A 227 -7.88 -9.64 17.02
N ASN A 228 -7.25 -10.70 17.52
CA ASN A 228 -7.34 -12.07 17.00
C ASN A 228 -6.96 -12.18 15.51
N LEU A 229 -6.11 -11.26 15.03
CA LEU A 229 -5.51 -11.29 13.70
C LEU A 229 -4.03 -11.66 13.81
N ARG A 230 -3.50 -12.32 12.77
CA ARG A 230 -2.06 -12.56 12.60
C ARG A 230 -1.37 -11.34 12.05
N ASN A 231 -0.12 -11.11 12.45
CA ASN A 231 0.67 -10.06 11.86
C ASN A 231 0.92 -10.31 10.36
N GLY A 232 0.93 -9.23 9.58
CA GLY A 232 1.06 -9.28 8.13
C GLY A 232 0.91 -7.90 7.50
N THR A 233 1.41 -7.78 6.29
CA THR A 233 1.12 -6.67 5.37
C THR A 233 -0.34 -6.67 4.93
N CYS A 234 -0.81 -5.54 4.42
CA CYS A 234 -2.16 -5.37 3.91
C CYS A 234 -2.18 -4.39 2.71
N GLN A 235 -3.37 -3.94 2.28
CA GLN A 235 -3.50 -3.04 1.12
C GLN A 235 -2.72 -1.74 1.36
N GLY A 236 -1.98 -1.22 0.37
CA GLY A 236 -1.14 -0.03 0.53
C GLY A 236 0.30 -0.32 0.96
N ASP A 237 0.57 -1.46 1.62
CA ASP A 237 1.95 -1.92 1.88
C ASP A 237 2.60 -2.56 0.64
N SER A 238 1.80 -2.83 -0.39
CA SER A 238 2.22 -3.33 -1.70
C SER A 238 3.44 -2.57 -2.23
N GLY A 239 4.44 -3.28 -2.74
CA GLY A 239 5.69 -2.69 -3.21
C GLY A 239 6.67 -2.26 -2.11
N GLY A 240 6.22 -2.20 -0.86
CA GLY A 240 7.05 -1.88 0.30
C GLY A 240 8.04 -3.00 0.69
N PRO A 241 9.01 -2.69 1.56
CA PRO A 241 10.07 -3.62 1.93
C PRO A 241 9.68 -4.58 3.07
N VAL A 242 10.27 -5.77 3.04
CA VAL A 242 10.53 -6.58 4.24
C VAL A 242 12.02 -6.67 4.50
N TYR A 243 12.41 -6.28 5.70
CA TYR A 243 13.79 -6.30 6.17
C TYR A 243 14.04 -7.52 7.05
N TRP A 244 15.19 -8.15 6.84
CA TRP A 244 15.82 -9.06 7.79
C TRP A 244 16.85 -8.28 8.62
N TYR A 245 16.88 -8.51 9.93
CA TYR A 245 17.94 -7.97 10.78
C TYR A 245 19.14 -8.93 10.82
N ASP A 246 20.25 -8.55 10.18
CA ASP A 246 21.51 -9.27 10.24
C ASP A 246 22.22 -8.92 11.55
N GLY A 247 22.06 -9.77 12.57
CA GLY A 247 22.64 -9.55 13.89
C GLY A 247 24.18 -9.59 13.92
N ASN A 248 24.85 -10.13 12.90
CA ASN A 248 26.32 -10.12 12.82
C ASN A 248 26.83 -8.78 12.30
N ALA A 249 26.13 -8.19 11.33
CA ALA A 249 26.47 -6.89 10.75
C ALA A 249 25.73 -5.71 11.41
N GLU A 250 24.85 -6.00 12.37
CA GLU A 250 23.98 -5.06 13.08
C GLU A 250 23.19 -4.13 12.14
N VAL A 251 22.68 -4.68 11.04
CA VAL A 251 22.05 -3.89 9.98
C VAL A 251 20.80 -4.55 9.41
N TYR A 252 19.81 -3.74 9.06
CA TYR A 252 18.65 -4.20 8.31
C TYR A 252 19.02 -4.37 6.83
N LYS A 253 18.72 -5.55 6.30
CA LYS A 253 18.88 -5.88 4.88
C LYS A 253 17.52 -6.24 4.29
N GLN A 254 17.16 -5.64 3.16
CA GLN A 254 15.91 -6.01 2.49
C GLN A 254 16.06 -7.37 1.81
N VAL A 255 15.05 -8.20 1.97
CA VAL A 255 14.98 -9.55 1.37
C VAL A 255 13.78 -9.71 0.45
N GLY A 256 12.78 -8.84 0.55
CA GLY A 256 11.58 -8.95 -0.27
C GLY A 256 10.88 -7.63 -0.57
N VAL A 257 10.02 -7.67 -1.57
CA VAL A 257 9.08 -6.61 -1.97
C VAL A 257 7.65 -7.12 -1.82
N THR A 258 6.81 -6.41 -1.07
CA THR A 258 5.44 -6.84 -0.76
C THR A 258 4.64 -7.05 -2.05
N SER A 259 4.09 -8.25 -2.27
CA SER A 259 3.37 -8.59 -3.50
C SER A 259 1.88 -8.86 -3.23
N PHE A 260 1.57 -9.95 -2.51
CA PHE A 260 0.19 -10.31 -2.21
C PHE A 260 0.05 -11.00 -0.85
N GLY A 261 -1.19 -11.21 -0.44
CA GLY A 261 -1.53 -11.97 0.75
C GLY A 261 -2.93 -12.59 0.64
N PRO A 262 -3.43 -13.20 1.72
CA PRO A 262 -4.80 -13.69 1.77
C PRO A 262 -5.81 -12.56 1.54
N SER A 263 -7.01 -12.91 1.07
CA SER A 263 -8.09 -11.93 0.83
C SER A 263 -8.46 -11.11 2.07
N LYS A 264 -8.32 -11.70 3.25
CA LYS A 264 -8.43 -11.01 4.54
C LYS A 264 -7.04 -10.82 5.13
N CYS A 265 -6.62 -9.56 5.28
CA CYS A 265 -5.39 -9.22 5.99
C CYS A 265 -5.38 -9.84 7.39
N GLY A 266 -4.26 -10.45 7.76
CA GLY A 266 -4.07 -11.07 9.06
C GLY A 266 -5.04 -12.19 9.41
N ASN A 267 -5.56 -12.91 8.40
CA ASN A 267 -6.42 -14.07 8.64
C ASN A 267 -5.74 -15.06 9.61
N PRO A 268 -6.31 -15.31 10.81
CA PRO A 268 -5.68 -16.15 11.83
C PRO A 268 -5.57 -17.62 11.40
N LEU A 269 -6.38 -18.05 10.43
CA LEU A 269 -6.38 -19.41 9.89
C LEU A 269 -5.36 -19.62 8.77
N SER A 270 -4.71 -18.57 8.28
CA SER A 270 -3.70 -18.70 7.22
C SER A 270 -2.33 -18.99 7.82
N ASN A 271 -1.61 -19.95 7.23
CA ASN A 271 -0.23 -20.24 7.59
C ASN A 271 0.79 -19.28 6.94
N ALA A 272 0.36 -18.51 5.94
CA ALA A 272 1.12 -17.41 5.34
C ALA A 272 0.22 -16.17 5.25
N THR A 273 0.64 -15.07 5.85
CA THR A 273 -0.13 -13.80 5.85
C THR A 273 0.37 -12.82 4.82
N SER A 274 1.62 -12.95 4.39
CA SER A 274 2.26 -12.04 3.43
C SER A 274 3.20 -12.79 2.51
N VAL A 275 3.13 -12.49 1.21
CA VAL A 275 4.01 -13.02 0.17
C VAL A 275 4.73 -11.85 -0.50
N PHE A 276 6.02 -12.03 -0.67
CA PHE A 276 6.93 -11.04 -1.23
C PHE A 276 7.64 -11.63 -2.44
N THR A 277 8.05 -10.77 -3.37
CA THR A 277 9.04 -11.15 -4.38
C THR A 277 10.39 -11.32 -3.69
N GLU A 278 11.05 -12.46 -3.92
CA GLU A 278 12.35 -12.82 -3.31
C GLU A 278 13.52 -12.12 -4.00
N LEU A 279 14.14 -11.14 -3.35
CA LEU A 279 15.13 -10.27 -3.98
C LEU A 279 16.47 -10.95 -4.30
N THR A 280 16.86 -12.01 -3.58
CA THR A 280 18.09 -12.72 -3.92
C THR A 280 18.06 -13.26 -5.36
N ASN A 281 16.88 -13.62 -5.84
CA ASN A 281 16.66 -14.13 -7.21
C ASN A 281 16.57 -13.03 -8.27
N TYR A 282 16.47 -11.76 -7.90
CA TYR A 282 16.40 -10.62 -8.83
C TYR A 282 17.60 -9.68 -8.78
N LYS A 283 18.63 -9.96 -7.97
CA LYS A 283 19.85 -9.12 -7.89
C LYS A 283 20.41 -8.73 -9.26
N VAL A 284 20.62 -9.73 -10.13
CA VAL A 284 21.14 -9.50 -11.50
C VAL A 284 20.18 -8.63 -12.32
N TRP A 285 18.87 -8.84 -12.20
CA TRP A 285 17.87 -8.04 -12.90
C TRP A 285 17.88 -6.58 -12.41
N ILE A 286 18.01 -6.36 -11.11
CA ILE A 286 18.10 -5.02 -10.51
C ILE A 286 19.38 -4.31 -11.00
N ASP A 287 20.53 -5.00 -10.92
CA ASP A 287 21.82 -4.47 -11.36
C ASP A 287 21.79 -4.10 -12.85
N ASP A 288 21.20 -4.95 -13.69
CA ASP A 288 21.04 -4.68 -15.13
C ASP A 288 20.19 -3.43 -15.39
N VAL A 289 19.09 -3.23 -14.66
CA VAL A 289 18.26 -2.04 -14.81
C VAL A 289 19.01 -0.77 -14.37
N ILE A 290 19.64 -0.79 -13.20
CA ILE A 290 20.42 0.36 -12.67
C ILE A 290 21.56 0.73 -13.63
N ALA A 291 22.25 -0.28 -14.18
CA ALA A 291 23.34 -0.09 -15.13
C ALA A 291 22.87 0.31 -16.54
N GLY A 292 21.55 0.26 -16.82
CA GLY A 292 20.99 0.53 -18.15
C GLY A 292 21.19 -0.61 -19.17
N ASN A 293 21.50 -1.81 -18.71
CA ASN A 293 21.68 -3.03 -19.52
C ASN A 293 20.33 -3.67 -19.85
N ILE A 294 19.55 -3.02 -20.71
CA ILE A 294 18.20 -3.50 -21.05
C ILE A 294 18.27 -4.76 -21.93
N ASN A 295 17.75 -5.87 -21.40
CA ASN A 295 17.70 -7.17 -22.06
C ASN A 295 16.26 -7.69 -22.22
N SER A 296 16.08 -8.90 -22.74
CA SER A 296 14.75 -9.48 -23.03
C SER A 296 13.85 -9.73 -21.81
N LYS A 297 14.39 -9.61 -20.59
CA LYS A 297 13.65 -9.75 -19.32
C LYS A 297 13.21 -8.41 -18.73
N ILE A 298 13.53 -7.29 -19.38
CA ILE A 298 13.22 -5.95 -18.90
C ILE A 298 12.30 -5.27 -19.90
N THR A 299 11.10 -4.92 -19.44
CA THR A 299 10.22 -4.01 -20.18
C THR A 299 10.42 -2.59 -19.68
N LYS A 300 10.76 -1.67 -20.58
CA LYS A 300 10.93 -0.24 -20.30
C LYS A 300 9.74 0.57 -20.84
N ILE A 301 9.20 1.47 -20.04
CA ILE A 301 8.21 2.48 -20.43
C ILE A 301 8.76 3.86 -20.10
N GLU A 302 8.79 4.74 -21.09
CA GLU A 302 9.13 6.16 -20.89
C GLU A 302 7.86 6.98 -20.63
N ILE A 303 7.90 7.82 -19.61
CA ILE A 303 6.83 8.73 -19.21
C ILE A 303 7.23 10.15 -19.62
N THR A 304 6.32 10.85 -20.29
CA THR A 304 6.56 12.22 -20.77
C THR A 304 5.33 13.08 -20.50
N ASP A 305 5.53 14.39 -20.41
CA ASP A 305 4.42 15.34 -20.25
C ASP A 305 3.43 15.27 -21.41
N VAL A 306 3.89 14.94 -22.62
CA VAL A 306 3.02 14.70 -23.77
C VAL A 306 2.08 13.51 -23.53
N LYS A 307 2.56 12.41 -22.94
CA LYS A 307 1.72 11.25 -22.60
C LYS A 307 0.74 11.59 -21.47
N ARG A 308 1.20 12.31 -20.44
CA ARG A 308 0.36 12.77 -19.33
C ARG A 308 -0.77 13.68 -19.82
N GLN A 309 -0.43 14.68 -20.63
CA GLN A 309 -1.41 15.61 -21.21
C GLN A 309 -2.39 14.89 -22.13
N SER A 310 -1.91 14.01 -23.02
CA SER A 310 -2.78 13.24 -23.90
C SER A 310 -3.77 12.36 -23.13
N PHE A 311 -3.34 11.76 -22.02
CA PHE A 311 -4.22 10.98 -21.16
C PHE A 311 -5.24 11.87 -20.43
N ALA A 312 -4.81 13.01 -19.90
CA ALA A 312 -5.68 13.97 -19.24
C ALA A 312 -6.75 14.53 -20.18
N ASP A 313 -6.35 14.94 -21.40
CA ASP A 313 -7.25 15.46 -22.44
C ASP A 313 -8.28 14.42 -22.90
N SER A 314 -7.94 13.13 -22.81
CA SER A 314 -8.89 12.04 -23.12
C SER A 314 -9.93 11.79 -22.03
N GLY A 315 -9.89 12.55 -20.92
CA GLY A 315 -10.78 12.41 -19.78
C GLY A 315 -10.37 11.30 -18.80
N GLY A 316 -9.18 10.73 -18.94
CA GLY A 316 -8.70 9.61 -18.13
C GLY A 316 -8.57 9.92 -16.63
N LEU A 317 -8.42 11.20 -16.26
CA LEU A 317 -8.39 11.65 -14.86
C LEU A 317 -9.80 11.78 -14.26
N SER A 318 -10.82 12.10 -15.06
CA SER A 318 -12.20 12.26 -14.59
C SER A 318 -12.92 10.94 -14.33
N THR A 319 -12.45 9.85 -14.95
CA THR A 319 -12.99 8.50 -14.74
C THR A 319 -12.62 7.93 -13.37
N VAL A 320 -11.49 8.33 -12.78
CA VAL A 320 -10.98 7.80 -11.50
C VAL A 320 -11.67 8.44 -10.29
N SER A 321 -12.15 9.68 -10.40
CA SER A 321 -12.89 10.37 -9.32
C SER A 321 -14.27 9.76 -9.02
N SER A 322 -14.71 8.74 -9.77
CA SER A 322 -16.06 8.15 -9.64
C SER A 322 -16.12 6.83 -8.87
N SER A 323 -14.99 6.24 -8.45
CA SER A 323 -14.96 4.93 -7.78
C SER A 323 -14.74 4.94 -6.25
N SER A 324 -14.66 6.11 -5.62
CA SER A 324 -14.59 6.24 -4.14
C SER A 324 -15.78 7.08 -3.65
N GLY A 325 -16.94 6.44 -3.50
CA GLY A 325 -18.14 7.11 -3.00
C GLY A 325 -19.26 6.14 -2.78
N GLY A 326 -19.46 5.74 -1.52
CA GLY A 326 -20.59 4.93 -1.10
C GLY A 326 -21.92 5.51 -1.59
N GLY A 327 -22.85 4.61 -1.92
CA GLY A 327 -24.19 4.94 -2.39
C GLY A 327 -24.93 5.86 -1.43
N GLY A 328 -24.87 7.15 -1.69
CA GLY A 328 -25.80 8.17 -1.22
C GLY A 328 -26.57 8.68 -2.43
N GLY A 329 -27.84 8.30 -2.53
CA GLY A 329 -28.69 8.64 -3.66
C GLY A 329 -28.78 10.15 -3.88
N SER A 330 -28.53 10.56 -5.11
CA SER A 330 -28.95 11.86 -5.63
C SER A 330 -29.46 11.68 -7.05
N LEU A 331 -30.75 11.96 -7.23
CA LEU A 331 -31.43 11.98 -8.53
C LEU A 331 -30.95 13.20 -9.33
N PRO A 332 -30.78 13.09 -10.65
CA PRO A 332 -30.29 14.19 -11.48
C PRO A 332 -31.36 15.28 -11.67
N LEU A 333 -30.96 16.51 -11.41
CA LEU A 333 -31.69 17.75 -11.64
C LEU A 333 -31.70 18.11 -13.13
N TRP A 334 -32.53 17.45 -13.94
CA TRP A 334 -32.93 17.98 -15.24
C TRP A 334 -34.38 17.62 -15.52
N SER A 335 -35.29 18.56 -15.26
CA SER A 335 -36.44 18.94 -16.10
C SER A 335 -37.56 19.56 -15.24
N VAL A 336 -37.45 20.88 -15.07
CA VAL A 336 -38.62 21.76 -14.98
C VAL A 336 -39.43 21.56 -16.26
N PHE A 337 -40.70 21.16 -16.16
CA PHE A 337 -41.84 21.62 -16.98
C PHE A 337 -43.09 20.79 -16.66
N ALA A 338 -44.06 21.39 -15.96
CA ALA A 338 -45.51 21.27 -16.22
C ALA A 338 -46.31 21.95 -15.10
N LEU A 339 -46.56 23.26 -15.26
CA LEU A 339 -47.73 23.90 -14.66
C LEU A 339 -48.96 23.48 -15.46
N GLY A 340 -49.94 22.86 -14.82
CA GLY A 340 -51.18 22.47 -15.51
C GLY A 340 -52.26 21.94 -14.57
N PHE A 341 -53.18 22.83 -14.20
CA PHE A 341 -54.59 22.57 -13.90
C PHE A 341 -54.98 21.44 -12.93
N ILE A 342 -55.35 21.81 -11.70
CA ILE A 342 -56.54 21.23 -11.07
C ILE A 342 -57.39 22.37 -10.50
N GLY A 343 -58.47 22.67 -11.21
CA GLY A 343 -59.57 23.46 -10.69
C GLY A 343 -60.51 22.60 -9.85
N LEU A 344 -61.19 23.29 -8.94
CA LEU A 344 -62.54 23.03 -8.44
C LEU A 344 -62.75 21.72 -7.66
N PHE A 345 -62.91 21.85 -6.34
CA PHE A 345 -64.21 21.58 -5.72
C PHE A 345 -64.41 22.43 -4.46
N ARG A 346 -65.38 23.36 -4.57
CA ARG A 346 -66.06 24.04 -3.47
C ARG A 346 -67.18 23.15 -2.91
N LYS A 347 -67.30 23.06 -1.58
CA LYS A 347 -68.58 23.16 -0.81
C LYS A 347 -68.25 23.08 0.69
N GLN A 348 -68.29 24.20 1.41
CA GLN A 348 -69.43 24.78 2.17
C GLN A 348 -69.81 24.01 3.44
N GLN A 349 -69.46 24.59 4.60
CA GLN A 349 -70.36 25.28 5.53
C GLN A 349 -69.52 26.42 6.17
N ARG A 350 -69.93 27.68 6.30
CA ARG A 350 -71.25 28.33 6.35
C ARG A 350 -71.48 29.33 5.22
#